data_AF-A0A9E7FE30-F1
#
_entry.id   AF-A0A9E7FE30-F1
#
_cell.length_a   1.000
_cell.length_b   1.000
_cell.length_c   1.000
_cell.angle_alpha   90.00
_cell.angle_beta   90.00
_cell.angle_gamma   90.00
#
_symmetry.space_group_name_H-M   'P 1'
#
loop_
_entity.id
_entity.type
_entity.pdbx_description
1 polymer ?
#
loop_
_entity_poly.entity_id
_entity_poly.type
_entity_poly.pdbx_seq_one_letter_code
_entity_poly.pdbx_strand_id
1 'polypeptide(L)'
;MFPSFPSSAIPESSCGYLLQELKLIWDEVGQDQLERERILLELEQECIDMYRRKVDSANILRVCLHQALADSEAEFTNLLLSLGERSFPGRPEKLTGTLKQQLDAITPALHEMQLRADEPVPGGPDTNPKNCF
;
A
#
# COMPACT_ATOMS: atom_id res chain seq x y z
N MET A 1 -11.06 52.51 -16.77
CA MET A 1 -11.41 52.10 -15.41
C MET A 1 -12.08 50.74 -15.52
N PHE A 2 -11.31 49.66 -15.38
CA PHE A 2 -11.86 48.30 -15.40
C PHE A 2 -12.25 47.94 -13.96
N PRO A 3 -13.44 47.37 -13.71
CA PRO A 3 -13.83 47.00 -12.37
C PRO A 3 -13.03 45.76 -11.95
N SER A 4 -12.23 45.92 -10.89
CA SER A 4 -11.62 44.83 -10.15
C SER A 4 -12.74 44.07 -9.44
N PHE A 5 -13.05 42.87 -9.93
CA PHE A 5 -13.90 41.93 -9.20
C PHE A 5 -13.10 41.32 -8.05
N PRO A 6 -13.69 41.20 -6.84
CA PRO A 6 -13.01 40.55 -5.72
C PRO A 6 -12.96 39.05 -6.01
N SER A 7 -11.76 38.57 -6.38
CA SER A 7 -11.48 37.15 -6.50
C SER A 7 -11.65 36.51 -5.13
N SER A 8 -12.76 35.80 -4.95
CA SER A 8 -12.95 34.93 -3.79
C SER A 8 -11.82 33.90 -3.83
N ALA A 9 -10.96 33.93 -2.82
CA ALA A 9 -9.66 33.30 -2.76
C ALA A 9 -9.66 31.84 -3.24
N ILE A 10 -9.39 31.64 -4.52
CA ILE A 10 -8.92 30.36 -5.04
C ILE A 10 -7.46 30.27 -4.58
N PRO A 11 -7.04 29.20 -3.88
CA PRO A 11 -5.62 29.06 -3.53
C PRO A 11 -4.79 29.11 -4.82
N GLU A 12 -3.77 29.96 -4.82
CA GLU A 12 -2.85 30.23 -5.95
C GLU A 12 -2.16 28.96 -6.51
N SER A 13 -2.35 27.81 -5.85
CA SER A 13 -1.82 26.50 -6.20
C SER A 13 -2.84 25.50 -6.78
N SER A 14 -4.11 25.89 -6.98
CA SER A 14 -5.10 24.98 -7.57
C SER A 14 -5.03 24.94 -9.11
N CYS A 15 -5.36 23.79 -9.71
CA CYS A 15 -5.43 23.65 -11.18
C CYS A 15 -6.38 24.69 -11.82
N GLY A 16 -7.49 25.02 -11.14
CA GLY A 16 -8.45 26.00 -11.63
C GLY A 16 -7.87 27.42 -11.70
N TYR A 17 -7.06 27.82 -10.71
CA TYR A 17 -6.36 29.10 -10.73
C TYR A 17 -5.33 29.17 -11.87
N LEU A 18 -4.48 28.14 -12.01
CA LEU A 18 -3.46 28.10 -13.05
C LEU A 18 -4.06 28.10 -14.47
N LEU A 19 -5.18 27.41 -14.68
CA LEU A 19 -5.90 27.44 -15.96
C LEU A 19 -6.51 28.82 -16.25
N GLN A 20 -6.95 29.56 -15.23
CA GLN A 20 -7.46 30.91 -15.40
C GLN A 20 -6.33 31.88 -15.79
N GLU A 21 -5.20 31.81 -15.11
CA GLU A 21 -4.00 32.60 -15.46
C GLU A 21 -3.53 32.29 -16.89
N LEU A 22 -3.48 31.02 -17.28
CA LEU A 22 -3.11 30.61 -18.65
C LEU A 22 -4.04 31.22 -19.71
N LYS A 23 -5.35 31.25 -19.44
CA LYS A 23 -6.34 31.87 -20.35
C LYS A 23 -6.16 33.38 -20.47
N LEU A 24 -5.89 34.07 -19.36
CA LEU A 24 -5.61 35.51 -19.37
C LEU A 24 -4.37 35.82 -20.22
N ILE A 25 -3.31 35.03 -20.08
CA ILE A 25 -2.10 35.16 -20.91
C ILE A 25 -2.43 34.93 -22.38
N TRP A 26 -3.16 33.87 -22.71
CA TRP A 26 -3.57 33.59 -24.09
C TRP A 26 -4.38 34.73 -24.71
N ASP A 27 -5.29 35.34 -23.94
CA ASP A 27 -6.06 36.50 -24.37
C ASP A 27 -5.17 37.73 -24.60
N GLU A 28 -4.18 37.96 -23.73
CA GLU A 28 -3.23 39.07 -23.87
C GLU A 28 -2.30 38.92 -25.09
N VAL A 29 -1.76 37.72 -25.32
CA VAL A 29 -0.82 37.46 -26.43
C VAL A 29 -1.52 37.17 -27.76
N GLY A 30 -2.84 36.96 -27.74
CA GLY A 30 -3.62 36.60 -28.93
C GLY A 30 -3.36 35.18 -29.43
N GLN A 31 -3.25 34.20 -28.51
CA GLN A 31 -2.99 32.79 -28.87
C GLN A 31 -4.08 32.22 -29.80
N ASP A 32 -3.67 31.47 -30.82
CA ASP A 32 -4.58 30.81 -31.76
C ASP A 32 -5.52 29.80 -31.08
N GLN A 33 -6.77 29.74 -31.52
CA GLN A 33 -7.80 28.91 -30.89
C GLN A 33 -7.50 27.41 -30.99
N LEU A 34 -6.98 26.92 -32.12
CA LEU A 34 -6.63 25.51 -32.29
C LEU A 34 -5.47 25.13 -31.37
N GLU A 35 -4.52 26.04 -31.20
CA GLU A 35 -3.39 25.87 -30.30
C GLU A 35 -3.83 25.85 -28.82
N ARG A 36 -4.77 26.71 -28.43
CA ARG A 36 -5.38 26.67 -27.08
C ARG A 36 -6.06 25.32 -26.83
N GLU A 37 -6.85 24.84 -27.79
CA GLU A 37 -7.54 23.55 -27.69
C GLU A 37 -6.55 22.39 -27.58
N ARG A 38 -5.49 22.40 -28.39
CA ARG A 38 -4.41 21.41 -28.33
C ARG A 38 -3.77 21.35 -26.94
N ILE A 39 -3.39 22.50 -26.38
CA ILE A 39 -2.76 22.56 -25.06
C ILE A 39 -3.74 22.10 -23.97
N LEU A 40 -5.02 22.49 -24.03
CA LEU A 40 -6.01 22.03 -23.06
C LEU A 40 -6.21 20.52 -23.08
N LEU A 41 -6.22 19.90 -24.27
CA LEU A 41 -6.29 18.45 -24.42
C LEU A 41 -5.03 17.76 -23.86
N GLU A 42 -3.85 18.32 -24.13
CA GLU A 42 -2.59 17.82 -23.56
C GLU A 42 -2.62 17.86 -22.02
N LEU A 43 -3.06 18.97 -21.42
CA LEU A 43 -3.21 19.11 -19.97
C LEU A 43 -4.22 18.11 -19.37
N GLU A 44 -5.36 17.91 -20.03
CA GLU A 44 -6.36 16.91 -19.59
C GLU A 44 -5.78 15.50 -19.64
N GLN A 45 -5.07 15.16 -20.72
CA GLN A 45 -4.44 13.87 -20.89
C GLN A 45 -3.37 13.61 -19.83
N GLU A 46 -2.51 14.60 -19.54
CA GLU A 46 -1.50 14.50 -18.47
C GLU A 46 -2.14 14.28 -17.09
N CYS A 47 -3.25 14.98 -16.82
CA CYS A 47 -4.00 14.83 -15.57
C CYS A 47 -4.56 13.41 -15.43
N ILE A 48 -5.19 12.89 -16.49
CA ILE A 48 -5.70 11.52 -16.55
C ILE A 48 -4.56 10.51 -16.33
N ASP A 49 -3.43 10.68 -16.99
CA ASP A 49 -2.30 9.75 -16.88
C ASP A 49 -1.62 9.81 -15.51
N MET A 50 -1.61 10.97 -14.85
CA MET A 50 -1.21 11.07 -13.45
C MET A 50 -2.18 10.29 -12.55
N TYR A 51 -3.48 10.49 -12.70
CA TYR A 51 -4.48 9.76 -11.89
C TYR A 51 -4.41 8.25 -12.10
N ARG A 52 -4.33 7.78 -13.36
CA ARG A 52 -4.16 6.37 -13.69
C ARG A 52 -2.95 5.77 -12.98
N ARG A 53 -1.78 6.39 -13.10
CA ARG A 53 -0.55 5.93 -12.42
C ARG A 53 -0.72 5.83 -10.90
N LYS A 54 -1.39 6.80 -10.27
CA LYS A 54 -1.65 6.78 -8.82
C LYS A 54 -2.62 5.67 -8.43
N VAL A 55 -3.67 5.45 -9.21
CA VAL A 55 -4.62 4.35 -9.01
C VAL A 55 -3.93 3.00 -9.18
N ASP A 56 -3.12 2.84 -10.23
CA ASP A 56 -2.38 1.60 -10.50
C ASP A 56 -1.40 1.29 -9.37
N SER A 57 -0.66 2.30 -8.89
CA SER A 57 0.25 2.13 -7.75
C SER A 57 -0.49 1.70 -6.48
N ALA A 58 -1.65 2.30 -6.20
CA ALA A 58 -2.48 1.92 -5.05
C ALA A 58 -3.06 0.50 -5.20
N ASN A 59 -3.46 0.12 -6.41
CA ASN A 59 -3.96 -1.23 -6.70
C ASN A 59 -2.86 -2.29 -6.54
N ILE A 60 -1.64 -2.02 -7.03
CA ILE A 60 -0.48 -2.89 -6.82
C ILE A 60 -0.23 -3.08 -5.33
N LEU A 61 -0.18 -1.98 -4.55
CA LEU A 61 -0.01 -2.06 -3.11
C LEU A 61 -1.11 -2.90 -2.45
N ARG A 62 -2.37 -2.70 -2.84
CA ARG A 62 -3.50 -3.50 -2.33
C ARG A 62 -3.32 -4.99 -2.61
N VAL A 63 -2.95 -5.36 -3.83
CA VAL A 63 -2.71 -6.76 -4.22
C VAL A 63 -1.55 -7.35 -3.43
N CYS A 64 -0.42 -6.63 -3.32
CA CYS A 64 0.73 -7.07 -2.54
C CYS A 64 0.37 -7.30 -1.06
N LEU A 65 -0.42 -6.42 -0.45
CA LEU A 65 -0.84 -6.57 0.95
C LEU A 65 -1.77 -7.78 1.14
N HIS A 66 -2.69 -8.03 0.21
CA HIS A 66 -3.52 -9.23 0.26
C HIS A 66 -2.69 -10.51 0.12
N GLN A 67 -1.73 -10.53 -0.79
CA GLN A 67 -0.84 -11.67 -0.98
C GLN A 67 -0.01 -11.93 0.28
N ALA A 68 0.63 -10.90 0.83
CA ALA A 68 1.42 -11.02 2.05
C ALA A 68 0.58 -11.52 3.24
N LEU A 69 -0.69 -11.12 3.34
CA LEU A 69 -1.58 -11.59 4.39
C LEU A 69 -1.89 -13.09 4.22
N ALA A 70 -2.24 -13.51 2.99
CA ALA A 70 -2.49 -14.91 2.68
C ALA A 70 -1.25 -15.78 2.93
N ASP A 71 -0.06 -15.29 2.57
CA ASP A 71 1.20 -15.98 2.79
C ASP A 71 1.50 -16.12 4.29
N SER A 72 1.29 -15.04 5.07
CA SER A 72 1.47 -15.06 6.53
C SER A 72 0.51 -16.05 7.21
N GLU A 73 -0.75 -16.10 6.78
CA GLU A 73 -1.73 -17.06 7.31
C GLU A 73 -1.41 -18.52 6.94
N ALA A 74 -0.95 -18.74 5.70
CA ALA A 74 -0.52 -20.05 5.24
C ALA A 74 0.73 -20.53 6.01
N GLU A 75 1.72 -19.66 6.20
CA GLU A 75 2.92 -19.96 6.97
C GLU A 75 2.57 -20.28 8.43
N PHE A 76 1.70 -19.47 9.05
CA PHE A 76 1.23 -19.72 10.41
C PHE A 76 0.62 -21.12 10.55
N THR A 77 -0.23 -21.50 9.59
CA THR A 77 -0.87 -22.82 9.55
C THR A 77 0.15 -23.93 9.41
N ASN A 78 1.17 -23.76 8.56
CA ASN A 78 2.24 -24.74 8.35
C ASN A 78 3.10 -24.92 9.61
N LEU A 79 3.44 -23.83 10.31
CA LEU A 79 4.18 -23.89 11.56
C LEU A 79 3.36 -24.59 12.66
N LEU A 80 2.04 -24.36 12.72
CA LEU A 80 1.16 -24.98 13.73
C LEU A 80 1.17 -26.50 13.54
N LEU A 81 1.03 -26.94 12.28
CA LEU A 81 1.10 -28.35 11.92
C LEU A 81 2.47 -28.96 12.25
N SER A 82 3.55 -28.25 11.97
CA SER A 82 4.93 -28.73 12.21
C SER A 82 5.26 -28.87 13.69
N LEU A 83 4.76 -27.95 14.52
CA LEU A 83 4.90 -27.97 15.98
C LEU A 83 3.88 -28.89 16.67
N GLY A 84 2.91 -29.44 15.93
CA GLY A 84 1.81 -30.23 16.50
C GLY A 84 0.82 -29.41 17.34
N GLU A 85 0.78 -28.10 17.15
CA GLU A 85 -0.08 -27.16 17.87
C GLU A 85 -1.39 -26.90 17.11
N ARG A 86 -2.48 -26.66 17.86
CA ARG A 86 -3.79 -26.31 17.27
C ARG A 86 -4.07 -24.81 17.23
N SER A 87 -3.38 -24.03 18.06
CA SER A 87 -3.59 -22.60 18.23
C SER A 87 -2.38 -21.97 18.90
N PHE A 88 -2.14 -20.69 18.63
CA PHE A 88 -1.07 -19.91 19.24
C PHE A 88 -1.65 -18.70 20.01
N PRO A 89 -1.33 -18.53 21.31
CA PRO A 89 -1.90 -17.45 22.13
C PRO A 89 -1.64 -16.03 21.62
N GLY A 90 -0.53 -15.80 20.92
CA GLY A 90 -0.17 -14.49 20.38
C GLY A 90 -0.92 -14.11 19.10
N ARG A 91 -1.67 -15.03 18.48
CA ARG A 91 -2.41 -14.76 17.25
C ARG A 91 -3.74 -14.07 17.57
N PRO A 92 -4.06 -12.93 16.94
CA PRO A 92 -5.39 -12.34 17.06
C PRO A 92 -6.47 -13.28 16.52
N GLU A 93 -7.56 -13.47 17.29
CA GLU A 93 -8.68 -14.34 16.90
C GLU A 93 -9.35 -13.88 15.60
N LYS A 94 -9.35 -12.56 15.35
CA LYS A 94 -9.89 -11.96 14.14
C LYS A 94 -9.02 -10.81 13.69
N LEU A 95 -8.73 -10.79 12.39
CA LEU A 95 -8.06 -9.70 11.72
C LEU A 95 -9.08 -8.61 11.40
N THR A 96 -8.87 -7.42 11.95
CA THR A 96 -9.78 -6.28 11.77
C THR A 96 -9.01 -5.02 11.38
N GLY A 97 -9.67 -4.13 10.64
CA GLY A 97 -9.07 -2.88 10.17
C GLY A 97 -8.51 -3.00 8.76
N THR A 98 -7.61 -2.08 8.40
CA THR A 98 -6.96 -2.03 7.09
C THR A 98 -6.00 -3.20 6.86
N LEU A 99 -5.68 -3.54 5.61
CA LEU A 99 -4.76 -4.64 5.29
C LEU A 99 -3.40 -4.50 5.98
N LYS A 100 -2.89 -3.27 6.10
CA LYS A 100 -1.64 -2.98 6.83
C LYS A 100 -1.78 -3.33 8.32
N GLN A 101 -2.85 -2.86 8.96
CA GLN A 101 -3.11 -3.17 10.37
C GLN A 101 -3.29 -4.67 10.62
N GLN A 102 -3.90 -5.40 9.67
CA GLN A 102 -4.03 -6.86 9.77
C GLN A 102 -2.66 -7.56 9.70
N LEU A 103 -1.79 -7.15 8.77
CA LEU A 103 -0.41 -7.65 8.69
C LEU A 103 0.40 -7.32 9.94
N ASP A 104 0.33 -6.08 10.41
CA ASP A 104 1.04 -5.62 11.62
C ASP A 104 0.58 -6.42 12.86
N ALA A 105 -0.67 -6.89 12.89
CA ALA A 105 -1.19 -7.70 13.98
C ALA A 105 -0.72 -9.17 13.93
N ILE A 106 -0.47 -9.74 12.74
CA ILE A 106 -0.01 -11.15 12.60
C ILE A 106 1.50 -11.26 12.72
N THR A 107 2.24 -10.27 12.21
CA THR A 107 3.69 -10.31 12.07
C THR A 107 4.43 -10.69 13.37
N PRO A 108 4.12 -10.12 14.55
CA PRO A 108 4.80 -10.48 15.79
C PRO A 108 4.56 -11.94 16.19
N ALA A 109 3.31 -12.41 16.07
CA ALA A 109 2.94 -13.76 16.42
C ALA A 109 3.62 -14.80 15.51
N LEU A 110 3.71 -14.49 14.21
CA LEU A 110 4.39 -15.35 13.24
C LEU A 110 5.89 -15.45 13.55
N HIS A 111 6.54 -14.32 13.85
CA HIS A 111 7.96 -14.27 14.21
C HIS A 111 8.26 -15.06 15.49
N GLU A 112 7.47 -14.89 16.55
CA GLU A 112 7.63 -15.68 17.79
C GLU A 112 7.52 -17.18 17.53
N MET A 113 6.61 -17.57 16.64
CA MET A 113 6.38 -18.96 16.31
C MET A 113 7.49 -19.58 15.45
N GLN A 114 8.07 -18.80 14.52
CA GLN A 114 9.28 -19.18 13.78
C GLN A 114 10.45 -19.44 14.73
N LEU A 115 10.68 -18.56 15.70
CA LEU A 115 11.75 -18.75 16.69
C LEU A 115 11.60 -20.05 17.49
N ARG A 116 10.36 -20.43 17.84
CA ARG A 116 10.07 -21.69 18.54
C ARG A 116 10.27 -22.92 17.66
N ALA A 117 10.02 -22.80 16.36
CA ALA A 117 10.28 -23.88 15.40
C ALA A 117 11.78 -24.08 15.14
N ASP A 118 12.56 -23.01 15.22
CA ASP A 118 14.02 -23.04 15.07
C ASP A 118 14.76 -23.42 16.37
N GLU A 119 14.09 -23.43 17.53
CA GLU A 119 14.70 -23.90 18.78
C GLU A 119 15.01 -25.42 18.69
N PRO A 120 16.28 -25.84 18.86
CA PRO A 120 16.63 -27.24 18.84
C PRO A 120 16.01 -27.94 20.07
N VAL A 121 15.21 -28.98 19.82
CA VAL A 121 14.60 -29.82 20.87
C VAL A 121 15.70 -30.31 21.83
N PRO A 122 15.71 -29.89 23.11
CA PRO A 122 16.67 -30.41 24.07
C PRO A 122 16.18 -31.78 24.54
N GLY A 123 16.78 -32.84 24.02
CA GLY A 123 16.59 -34.20 24.50
C GLY A 123 15.98 -35.16 23.49
N GLY A 124 16.77 -35.57 22.49
CA GLY A 124 16.65 -36.94 22.00
C GLY A 124 17.13 -37.88 23.12
N PRO A 125 16.48 -39.04 23.35
CA PRO A 125 16.93 -39.96 24.39
C PRO A 125 18.36 -40.40 24.10
N ASP A 126 19.26 -40.17 25.06
CA ASP A 126 20.56 -40.83 25.12
C ASP A 126 20.33 -42.36 25.12
N THR A 127 20.29 -42.97 23.94
CA THR A 127 20.46 -44.40 23.81
C THR A 127 21.92 -44.69 24.10
N ASN A 128 22.25 -44.85 25.37
CA ASN A 128 23.53 -45.36 25.83
C ASN A 128 23.78 -46.74 25.17
N PRO A 129 24.76 -46.89 24.27
CA PRO A 129 24.97 -48.14 23.54
C PRO A 129 25.71 -49.22 24.36
N LYS A 130 25.83 -49.09 25.69
CA LYS A 130 26.66 -49.98 26.52
C LYS A 130 25.94 -51.13 27.22
N ASN A 131 24.72 -51.49 26.81
CA ASN A 131 24.03 -52.69 27.34
C ASN A 131 23.59 -53.66 26.24
N CYS A 132 24.48 -53.90 25.27
CA CYS A 132 24.41 -55.07 24.40
C CYS A 132 25.77 -55.77 24.45
N PHE A 133 25.77 -56.92 25.13
CA PHE A 133 26.86 -57.88 25.43
C PHE A 133 27.75 -57.57 26.63
#